data_AF-W0AAG7-F1
#
_entry.id   AF-W0AAG7-F1
#
_cell.length_a   1.000
_cell.length_b   1.000
_cell.length_c   1.000
_cell.angle_alpha   90.00
_cell.angle_beta   90.00
_cell.angle_gamma   90.00
#
_symmetry.space_group_name_H-M   'P 1'
#
loop_
_entity.id
_entity.type
_entity.pdbx_description
1 polymer ?
#
loop_
_entity_poly.entity_id
_entity_poly.type
_entity_poly.pdbx_seq_one_letter_code
_entity_poly.pdbx_strand_id
1 'polypeptide(L)' 'MDEAELLAGCTIEIWPPRQTGGQVVGPGPQGVKITHPSGLTAICEYGRSQHVNKMIATDMLLAAVTHPRFR' A
#
# COMPACT_ATOMS: atom_id res chain seq x y z
N MET A 1 -21.71 1.43 -1.23
CA MET A 1 -20.36 1.89 -1.58
C MET A 1 -19.60 0.66 -1.97
N ASP A 2 -19.19 0.57 -3.23
CA ASP A 2 -18.41 -0.56 -3.70
C ASP A 2 -16.93 -0.40 -3.31
N GLU A 3 -16.14 -1.47 -3.43
CA GLU A 3 -14.70 -1.45 -3.11
C GLU A 3 -13.90 -0.51 -4.03
N ALA A 4 -14.23 -0.45 -5.32
CA ALA A 4 -13.62 0.45 -6.28
C ALA A 4 -13.93 1.92 -5.99
N GLU A 5 -15.11 2.25 -5.47
CA GLU A 5 -15.46 3.59 -4.97
C GLU A 5 -14.62 3.98 -3.75
N LEU A 6 -14.44 3.04 -2.80
CA LEU A 6 -13.63 3.28 -1.59
C LEU A 6 -12.13 3.41 -1.88
N LEU A 7 -11.67 2.85 -3.00
CA LEU A 7 -10.29 2.96 -3.46
C LEU A 7 -10.11 4.05 -4.53
N ALA A 8 -11.19 4.73 -4.92
CA ALA A 8 -11.15 5.76 -5.93
C ALA A 8 -10.26 6.93 -5.48
N GLY A 9 -9.30 7.31 -6.32
CA GLY A 9 -8.36 8.39 -6.02
C GLY A 9 -7.23 8.01 -5.05
N CYS A 10 -7.09 6.73 -4.68
CA CYS A 10 -5.92 6.27 -3.95
C CYS A 10 -4.63 6.37 -4.78
N THR A 11 -3.56 6.85 -4.16
CA THR A 11 -2.21 6.82 -4.74
C THR A 11 -1.51 5.54 -4.33
N ILE A 12 -0.92 4.82 -5.30
CA ILE A 12 -0.21 3.56 -5.08
C ILE A 12 1.26 3.76 -5.43
N GLU A 13 2.15 3.46 -4.49
CA GLU A 13 3.59 3.65 -4.62
C GLU A 13 4.33 2.36 -4.26
N ILE A 14 5.50 2.15 -4.87
CA ILE A 14 6.43 1.09 -4.47
C ILE A 14 7.11 1.53 -3.16
N TRP A 15 7.21 0.61 -2.20
CA TRP A 15 7.76 0.89 -0.87
C TRP A 15 8.74 -0.19 -0.40
N PRO A 16 9.83 0.17 0.32
CA PRO A 16 10.34 1.54 0.48
C PRO A 16 10.87 2.13 -0.84
N PRO A 17 11.14 3.44 -0.92
CA PRO A 17 11.85 4.03 -2.04
C PRO A 17 13.17 3.29 -2.27
N ARG A 18 13.49 3.02 -3.54
CA ARG A 18 14.75 2.32 -3.87
C ARG A 18 15.93 3.18 -3.44
N GLN A 19 16.87 2.58 -2.73
CA GLN A 19 18.10 3.26 -2.32
C GLN A 19 18.86 3.78 -3.54
N THR A 20 19.23 5.06 -3.52
CA THR A 20 20.08 5.70 -4.52
C THR A 20 21.49 5.85 -3.96
N GLY A 21 22.39 4.91 -4.27
CA GLY A 21 23.81 4.95 -3.88
C GLY A 21 24.25 3.75 -3.03
N GLY A 22 25.57 3.55 -2.92
CA GLY A 22 26.15 2.39 -2.24
C GLY A 22 26.04 1.09 -3.05
N GLN A 23 26.25 -0.06 -2.40
CA GLN A 23 26.06 -1.36 -3.02
C GLN A 23 24.57 -1.72 -3.01
N VAL A 24 23.97 -1.82 -4.19
CA VAL A 24 22.58 -2.27 -4.36
C VAL A 24 22.61 -3.61 -5.08
N VAL A 25 22.25 -4.69 -4.38
CA VAL A 25 22.11 -6.03 -4.96
C VAL A 25 20.74 -6.62 -4.61
N GLY A 26 20.13 -7.33 -5.55
CA GLY A 26 18.81 -7.98 -5.36
C GLY A 26 17.64 -7.25 -6.04
N PRO A 27 16.43 -7.87 -6.01
CA PRO A 27 15.28 -7.49 -6.84
C PRO A 27 14.63 -6.14 -6.48
N GLY A 28 15.18 -5.41 -5.51
CA GLY A 28 14.66 -4.11 -5.08
C GLY A 28 13.41 -4.22 -4.20
N PRO A 29 12.85 -3.08 -3.78
CA PRO A 29 11.73 -3.04 -2.87
C PRO A 29 10.48 -3.64 -3.53
N GLN A 30 9.88 -4.60 -2.84
CA GLN A 30 8.68 -5.31 -3.31
C GLN A 30 7.44 -4.90 -2.52
N GLY A 31 7.60 -4.08 -1.48
CA GLY A 31 6.49 -3.56 -0.71
C GLY A 31 5.67 -2.55 -1.49
N VAL A 32 4.48 -2.29 -0.99
CA VAL A 32 3.50 -1.38 -1.58
C VAL A 32 2.97 -0.46 -0.49
N LYS A 33 2.86 0.82 -0.83
CA LYS A 33 2.21 1.84 -0.02
C LYS A 33 0.99 2.36 -0.78
N ILE A 34 -0.17 2.34 -0.14
CA ILE A 34 -1.42 2.90 -0.67
C ILE A 34 -1.85 4.05 0.23
N THR A 35 -2.10 5.21 -0.36
CA THR A 35 -2.56 6.41 0.36
C THR A 35 -3.97 6.76 -0.10
N HIS A 36 -4.91 6.82 0.84
CA HIS A 36 -6.30 7.21 0.60
C HIS A 36 -6.48 8.74 0.70
N PRO A 37 -7.41 9.36 -0.04
CA PRO A 37 -7.69 10.79 0.03
C PRO A 37 -8.04 11.32 1.43
N SER A 38 -8.50 10.47 2.35
CA SER A 38 -8.74 10.83 3.76
C SER A 38 -7.46 11.02 4.58
N GLY A 39 -6.28 10.74 4.02
CA GLY A 39 -4.99 10.78 4.71
C GLY A 39 -4.55 9.45 5.32
N LEU A 40 -5.39 8.40 5.24
CA LEU A 40 -4.97 7.05 5.64
C LEU A 40 -3.91 6.48 4.70
N THR A 41 -2.95 5.77 5.28
CA THR A 41 -1.90 5.09 4.52
C THR A 41 -1.77 3.65 5.02
N ALA A 42 -1.79 2.71 4.08
CA ALA A 42 -1.48 1.31 4.32
C ALA A 42 -0.15 0.96 3.64
N ILE A 43 0.75 0.30 4.38
CA ILE A 43 2.06 -0.13 3.88
C ILE A 43 2.19 -1.63 4.15
N CYS A 44 2.53 -2.40 3.12
CA CYS A 44 2.79 -3.83 3.25
C CYS A 44 4.14 -4.19 2.60
N GLU A 45 5.02 -4.80 3.39
CA GLU A 45 6.30 -5.38 2.96
C GLU A 45 6.44 -6.78 3.58
N TYR A 46 5.53 -7.69 3.21
CA TYR A 46 5.46 -9.03 3.82
C TYR A 46 6.32 -10.05 3.08
N GLY A 47 6.30 -10.04 1.75
CA GLY A 47 6.97 -11.05 0.94
C GLY A 47 7.45 -10.55 -0.40
N ARG A 48 7.90 -11.49 -1.25
CA ARG A 48 8.58 -11.14 -2.50
C ARG A 48 7.66 -10.68 -3.64
N SER A 49 6.37 -10.95 -3.53
CA SER A 49 5.40 -10.62 -4.57
C SER A 49 4.79 -9.25 -4.32
N GLN A 50 5.10 -8.30 -5.19
CA GLN A 50 4.51 -6.96 -5.15
C GLN A 50 2.99 -7.00 -5.32
N HIS A 51 2.48 -7.93 -6.12
CA HIS A 51 1.03 -8.10 -6.29
C HIS A 51 0.36 -8.55 -4.98
N VAL A 52 0.97 -9.51 -4.26
CA VAL A 52 0.46 -9.96 -2.95
C VAL A 52 0.53 -8.82 -1.93
N ASN A 53 1.63 -8.07 -1.90
CA ASN A 53 1.75 -6.90 -1.02
C ASN A 53 0.69 -5.84 -1.35
N LYS A 54 0.36 -5.63 -2.63
CA LYS A 54 -0.73 -4.73 -3.05
C LYS A 54 -2.08 -5.21 -2.52
N MET A 55 -2.42 -6.49 -2.69
CA MET A 55 -3.68 -7.05 -2.20
C MET A 55 -3.82 -6.86 -0.68
N ILE A 56 -2.79 -7.22 0.08
CA ILE A 56 -2.80 -7.06 1.55
C ILE A 56 -2.92 -5.57 1.93
N ALA A 57 -2.18 -4.67 1.28
CA ALA A 57 -2.28 -3.25 1.55
C ALA A 57 -3.67 -2.68 1.24
N THR A 58 -4.33 -3.17 0.18
CA THR A 58 -5.71 -2.82 -0.14
C THR A 58 -6.67 -3.28 0.96
N ASP A 59 -6.57 -4.53 1.42
CA ASP A 59 -7.41 -5.07 2.49
C ASP A 59 -7.23 -4.30 3.80
N MET A 60 -5.98 -3.96 4.15
CA MET A 60 -5.66 -3.12 5.31
C MET A 60 -6.34 -1.75 5.22
N LEU A 61 -6.28 -1.11 4.05
CA LEU A 61 -6.86 0.21 3.84
C LEU A 61 -8.39 0.17 3.89
N LEU A 62 -9.01 -0.83 3.24
CA LEU A 62 -10.45 -1.03 3.24
C LEU A 62 -10.97 -1.25 4.67
N ALA A 63 -10.29 -2.10 5.45
CA ALA A 63 -10.62 -2.32 6.84
C ALA A 63 -10.51 -1.04 7.68
N ALA A 64 -9.50 -0.20 7.42
CA ALA A 64 -9.32 1.06 8.13
C ALA A 64 -10.40 2.09 7.78
N VAL A 65 -10.73 2.28 6.50
CA VAL A 65 -11.73 3.26 6.03
C VAL A 65 -13.15 2.87 6.46
N THR A 66 -13.44 1.58 6.53
CA THR A 66 -14.77 1.07 6.93
C THR A 66 -14.93 0.91 8.44
N HIS A 67 -13.86 1.12 9.22
CA HIS A 67 -13.90 0.89 10.66
C HIS A 67 -14.85 1.89 11.35
N PRO A 68 -15.75 1.47 12.28
CA PRO A 68 -16.72 2.36 12.92
C PRO A 68 -16.12 3.55 13.68
N ARG A 69 -14.86 3.42 14.11
CA ARG A 69 -14.11 4.50 14.78
C ARG A 69 -13.48 5.52 13.82
N PHE A 70 -13.43 5.23 12.53
CA PHE A 70 -12.87 6.09 11.50
C PHE A 70 -13.94 6.98 10.83
N ARG A 71 -15.15 7.00 11.40
CA ARG A 71 -16.33 7.67 10.84
C ARG A 71 -16.39 9.15 11.18
#